data_AF-A0AAV9ZW00-F1
#
_entry.id   AF-A0AAV9ZW00-F1
#
_cell.length_a   1.000
_cell.length_b   1.000
_cell.length_c   1.000
_cell.angle_alpha   90.00
_cell.angle_beta   90.00
_cell.angle_gamma   90.00
#
_symmetry.space_group_name_H-M   'P 1'
#
loop_
_entity.id
_entity.type
_entity.pdbx_description
1 polymer ?
#
loop_
_entity_poly.entity_id
_entity_poly.type
_entity_poly.pdbx_seq_one_letter_code
_entity_poly.pdbx_strand_id
1 'polypeptide(L)'
;MSRDHLLALSDGWTLKLGEVIFRAHGLIGRGTVVAKAKVIECPLEWRQKNLKGKTVVVKWSWVPKTRTPEAEFVETARRRAENDKPQMLNHLPEIYCSADFDHLTPECQRLLHTNLGDDVYENRVLRVIIQKELTPIEKIDDPKQLAEVYKQIFECYRWLYDKARIIHRDISISNFMYHKVNGKLYGVLNDFDLALSLDHQPLSTSKTRTGTKPYMAIDLLVD
;
A
#
# COMPACT_ATOMS: atom_id res chain seq x y z
N MET A 1 -32.32 -18.09 -5.33
CA MET A 1 -33.32 -17.20 -4.70
C MET A 1 -32.75 -15.80 -4.70
N SER A 2 -33.33 -14.89 -5.49
CA SER A 2 -32.93 -13.49 -5.56
C SER A 2 -33.22 -12.84 -4.21
N ARG A 3 -32.19 -12.42 -3.46
CA ARG A 3 -32.39 -11.57 -2.30
C ARG A 3 -32.63 -10.16 -2.84
N ASP A 4 -33.82 -9.64 -2.63
CA ASP A 4 -34.16 -8.28 -3.01
C ASP A 4 -33.43 -7.31 -2.06
N HIS A 5 -32.39 -6.64 -2.57
CA HIS A 5 -31.61 -5.68 -1.80
C HIS A 5 -32.34 -4.34 -1.77
N LEU A 6 -32.99 -4.04 -0.63
CA LEU A 6 -33.71 -2.80 -0.38
C LEU A 6 -32.78 -1.77 0.28
N LEU A 7 -32.63 -0.60 -0.33
CA LEU A 7 -31.93 0.56 0.22
C LEU A 7 -32.96 1.56 0.77
N ALA A 8 -32.94 1.80 2.08
CA ALA A 8 -33.74 2.83 2.72
C ALA A 8 -32.87 4.07 3.04
N LEU A 9 -33.35 5.26 2.68
CA LEU A 9 -32.67 6.54 2.92
C LEU A 9 -33.36 7.35 4.03
N SER A 10 -32.61 8.22 4.69
CA SER A 10 -33.05 9.00 5.87
C SER A 10 -34.19 9.99 5.60
N ASP A 11 -34.47 10.31 4.34
CA ASP A 11 -35.55 11.18 3.87
C ASP A 11 -36.80 10.39 3.40
N GLY A 12 -36.86 9.09 3.68
CA GLY A 12 -38.06 8.26 3.50
C GLY A 12 -38.12 7.46 2.20
N TRP A 13 -37.09 7.51 1.35
CA TRP A 13 -37.03 6.67 0.15
C TRP A 13 -36.71 5.22 0.49
N THR A 14 -37.35 4.30 -0.22
CA THR A 14 -37.02 2.87 -0.20
C THR A 14 -36.90 2.36 -1.64
N LEU A 15 -35.72 1.90 -2.01
CA LEU A 15 -35.35 1.53 -3.39
C LEU A 15 -35.01 0.05 -3.46
N LYS A 16 -35.52 -0.67 -4.47
CA LYS A 16 -35.10 -2.04 -4.79
C LYS A 16 -33.96 -1.97 -5.81
N LEU A 17 -32.76 -2.36 -5.39
CA LEU A 17 -31.57 -2.33 -6.24
C LEU A 17 -31.65 -3.43 -7.31
N GLY A 18 -31.39 -3.06 -8.57
CA GLY A 18 -31.38 -3.95 -9.73
C GLY A 18 -29.96 -4.20 -10.28
N GLU A 19 -29.87 -4.54 -11.56
CA GLU A 19 -28.59 -4.76 -12.27
C GLU A 19 -27.70 -3.50 -12.25
N VAL A 20 -26.38 -3.69 -12.08
CA VAL A 20 -25.42 -2.58 -12.04
C VAL A 20 -25.17 -2.05 -13.45
N ILE A 21 -25.81 -0.93 -13.79
CA ILE A 21 -25.78 -0.32 -15.13
C ILE A 21 -24.44 0.40 -15.42
N PHE A 22 -23.78 0.94 -14.40
CA PHE A 22 -22.50 1.65 -14.54
C PHE A 22 -21.74 1.70 -13.20
N ARG A 23 -20.41 1.63 -13.26
CA ARG A 23 -19.52 1.66 -12.08
C ARG A 23 -18.36 2.62 -12.33
N ALA A 24 -18.36 3.76 -11.64
CA ALA A 24 -17.19 4.62 -11.58
C ALA A 24 -16.16 4.06 -10.59
N HIS A 25 -14.87 4.04 -10.95
CA HIS A 25 -13.79 3.60 -10.07
C HIS A 25 -13.52 4.55 -8.88
N GLY A 26 -14.26 5.66 -8.75
CA GLY A 26 -14.02 6.73 -7.77
C GLY A 26 -14.46 6.46 -6.34
N LEU A 27 -15.52 5.67 -6.11
CA LEU A 27 -15.91 5.19 -4.78
C LEU A 27 -15.10 3.96 -4.32
N ILE A 28 -14.27 3.43 -5.22
CA ILE A 28 -13.43 2.23 -5.04
C ILE A 28 -11.97 2.66 -5.17
N GLY A 29 -11.60 3.68 -4.40
CA GLY A 29 -10.22 4.09 -4.19
C GLY A 29 -9.73 3.64 -2.82
N ARG A 30 -8.41 3.76 -2.58
CA ARG A 30 -7.86 3.60 -1.22
C ARG A 30 -8.15 4.82 -0.33
N GLY A 31 -8.60 5.95 -0.90
CA GLY A 31 -8.77 7.21 -0.14
C GLY A 31 -7.52 7.56 0.66
N THR A 32 -6.34 7.28 0.09
CA THR A 32 -5.09 7.32 0.84
C THR A 32 -4.75 8.74 1.24
N VAL A 33 -4.54 8.94 2.54
CA VAL A 33 -4.06 10.20 3.09
C VAL A 33 -2.69 9.95 3.69
N VAL A 34 -1.74 10.83 3.41
CA VAL A 34 -0.38 10.75 3.96
C VAL A 34 -0.05 12.08 4.62
N ALA A 35 0.30 12.06 5.91
CA ALA A 35 0.67 13.26 6.65
C ALA A 35 2.00 13.06 7.38
N LYS A 36 2.75 14.16 7.52
CA LYS A 36 3.87 14.23 8.48
C LYS A 36 3.30 14.38 9.89
N ALA A 37 3.91 13.69 10.85
CA ALA A 37 3.56 13.80 12.27
C ALA A 37 4.83 13.88 13.12
N LYS A 38 4.73 14.50 14.30
CA LYS A 38 5.79 14.49 15.31
C LYS A 38 5.41 13.50 16.40
N VAL A 39 6.31 12.60 16.74
CA VAL A 39 6.06 11.60 17.78
C VAL A 39 6.10 12.28 19.16
N ILE A 40 4.96 12.29 19.86
CA ILE A 40 4.84 12.83 21.23
C ILE A 40 5.18 11.74 22.26
N GLU A 41 4.73 10.52 21.98
CA GLU A 41 4.95 9.32 22.77
C GLU A 41 4.94 8.10 21.84
N CYS A 42 5.70 7.06 22.19
CA CYS A 42 5.72 5.80 21.47
C CYS A 42 6.10 4.65 22.42
N PRO A 43 5.56 3.42 22.22
CA PRO A 43 6.03 2.24 22.92
C PRO A 43 7.53 2.02 22.68
N LEU A 44 8.30 1.67 23.72
CA LEU A 44 9.74 1.38 23.60
C LEU A 44 10.04 0.03 22.93
N GLU A 45 9.02 -0.73 22.56
CA GLU A 45 9.15 -2.11 22.08
C GLU A 45 9.62 -2.21 20.62
N TRP A 46 9.35 -1.22 19.76
CA TRP A 46 9.77 -1.31 18.36
C TRP A 46 11.29 -1.11 18.20
N ARG A 47 12.01 -2.22 17.93
CA ARG A 47 13.46 -2.30 17.75
C ARG A 47 14.27 -1.51 18.82
N GLN A 48 13.72 -1.38 20.03
CA GLN A 48 14.30 -0.64 21.17
C GLN A 48 14.66 0.83 20.89
N LYS A 49 14.02 1.47 19.89
CA LYS A 49 14.29 2.87 19.55
C LYS A 49 13.22 3.79 20.13
N ASN A 50 13.65 4.77 20.92
CA ASN A 50 12.77 5.88 21.32
C ASN A 50 12.62 6.86 20.13
N LEU A 51 11.42 6.91 19.55
CA LEU A 51 11.10 7.81 18.45
C LEU A 51 10.56 9.18 18.92
N LYS A 52 10.42 9.41 20.23
CA LYS A 52 9.89 10.67 20.78
C LYS A 52 10.65 11.88 20.23
N GLY A 53 9.88 12.87 19.78
CA GLY A 53 10.37 14.11 19.16
C GLY A 53 10.77 13.99 17.68
N LYS A 54 10.84 12.78 17.11
CA LYS A 54 11.16 12.57 15.69
C LYS A 54 9.96 12.85 14.80
N THR A 55 10.24 13.22 13.55
CA THR A 55 9.23 13.32 12.49
C THR A 55 9.04 11.95 11.84
N VAL A 56 7.79 11.57 11.64
CA VAL A 56 7.37 10.33 10.96
C VAL A 56 6.32 10.67 9.91
N VAL A 57 6.03 9.70 9.04
CA VAL A 57 4.92 9.76 8.10
C VAL A 57 3.84 8.79 8.55
N VAL A 58 2.60 9.25 8.56
CA VAL A 58 1.41 8.44 8.83
C VAL A 58 0.60 8.35 7.54
N LYS A 59 0.30 7.12 7.12
CA LYS A 59 -0.49 6.78 5.93
C LYS A 59 -1.79 6.12 6.39
N TRP A 60 -2.93 6.71 6.04
CA TRP A 60 -4.26 6.13 6.20
C TRP A 60 -4.74 5.63 4.86
N SER A 61 -5.37 4.47 4.81
CA SER A 61 -5.92 3.91 3.56
C SER A 61 -7.07 2.95 3.83
N TRP A 62 -8.12 3.04 3.01
CA TRP A 62 -9.23 2.09 2.96
C TRP A 62 -8.88 0.95 2.01
N VAL A 63 -8.32 -0.11 2.55
CA VAL A 63 -7.80 -1.24 1.77
C VAL A 63 -8.74 -2.45 1.88
N PRO A 64 -8.81 -3.31 0.86
CA PRO A 64 -9.46 -4.61 1.00
C PRO A 64 -8.97 -5.40 2.20
N LYS A 65 -9.90 -5.94 2.99
CA LYS A 65 -9.58 -6.74 4.18
C LYS A 65 -8.86 -8.05 3.84
N THR A 66 -9.14 -8.60 2.66
CA THR A 66 -8.52 -9.79 2.05
C THR A 66 -7.07 -9.59 1.63
N ARG A 67 -6.62 -8.33 1.47
CA ARG A 67 -5.30 -8.00 0.95
C ARG A 67 -4.25 -8.02 2.05
N THR A 68 -3.21 -8.81 1.83
CA THR A 68 -2.01 -8.85 2.68
C THR A 68 -1.48 -7.43 2.91
N PRO A 69 -1.25 -7.03 4.17
CA PRO A 69 -0.70 -5.72 4.50
C PRO A 69 0.66 -5.43 3.86
N GLU A 70 0.84 -4.21 3.34
CA GLU A 70 2.13 -3.68 2.89
C GLU A 70 3.23 -3.93 3.92
N ALA A 71 2.92 -3.73 5.20
CA ALA A 71 3.86 -3.92 6.30
C ALA A 71 4.40 -5.36 6.39
N GLU A 72 3.60 -6.37 6.02
CA GLU A 72 4.06 -7.76 6.02
C GLU A 72 5.07 -8.03 4.90
N PHE A 73 4.85 -7.45 3.71
CA PHE A 73 5.79 -7.55 2.59
C PHE A 73 7.10 -6.85 2.91
N VAL A 74 7.03 -5.63 3.43
CA VAL A 74 8.20 -4.85 3.83
C VAL A 74 8.97 -5.58 4.93
N GLU A 75 8.30 -6.08 5.97
CA GLU A 75 8.95 -6.80 7.06
C GLU A 75 9.60 -8.10 6.58
N THR A 76 8.92 -8.86 5.72
CA THR A 76 9.50 -10.07 5.09
C THR A 76 10.76 -9.73 4.29
N ALA A 77 10.70 -8.68 3.46
CA ALA A 77 11.85 -8.21 2.71
C ALA A 77 12.98 -7.76 3.65
N ARG A 78 12.69 -7.02 4.72
CA ARG A 78 13.71 -6.56 5.67
C ARG A 78 14.38 -7.73 6.41
N ARG A 79 13.64 -8.73 6.87
CA ARG A 79 14.23 -9.93 7.49
C ARG A 79 15.13 -10.71 6.53
N ARG A 80 14.71 -10.87 5.27
CA ARG A 80 15.55 -11.49 4.23
C ARG A 80 16.80 -10.67 3.95
N ALA A 81 16.71 -9.34 3.94
CA ALA A 81 17.87 -8.47 3.81
C ALA A 81 18.83 -8.60 5.00
N GLU A 82 18.33 -8.68 6.23
CA GLU A 82 19.15 -8.88 7.43
C GLU A 82 19.99 -10.16 7.36
N ASN A 83 19.45 -11.23 6.77
CA ASN A 83 20.14 -12.51 6.65
C ASN A 83 21.08 -12.59 5.43
N ASP A 84 20.63 -12.11 4.26
CA ASP A 84 21.34 -12.37 2.99
C ASP A 84 22.11 -11.18 2.46
N LYS A 85 21.58 -9.96 2.64
CA LYS A 85 22.07 -8.74 1.97
C LYS A 85 21.76 -7.46 2.76
N PRO A 86 22.44 -7.20 3.90
CA PRO A 86 22.08 -6.13 4.83
C PRO A 86 22.01 -4.73 4.22
N GLN A 87 22.77 -4.47 3.16
CA GLN A 87 22.71 -3.20 2.44
C GLN A 87 21.33 -2.88 1.84
N MET A 88 20.50 -3.90 1.56
CA MET A 88 19.14 -3.71 1.05
C MET A 88 18.21 -3.03 2.06
N LEU A 89 18.54 -3.04 3.35
CA LEU A 89 17.76 -2.34 4.36
C LEU A 89 17.67 -0.82 4.14
N ASN A 90 18.65 -0.23 3.44
CA ASN A 90 18.64 1.18 3.07
C ASN A 90 17.72 1.49 1.88
N HIS A 91 17.27 0.45 1.16
CA HIS A 91 16.48 0.57 -0.07
C HIS A 91 15.03 0.08 0.10
N LEU A 92 14.65 -0.25 1.34
CA LEU A 92 13.31 -0.68 1.74
C LEU A 92 12.71 0.33 2.73
N PRO A 93 11.38 0.52 2.76
CA PRO A 93 10.72 1.35 3.75
C PRO A 93 11.02 0.85 5.18
N GLU A 94 11.00 1.77 6.14
CA GLU A 94 11.13 1.46 7.57
C GLU A 94 9.78 1.75 8.24
N ILE A 95 8.97 0.70 8.43
CA ILE A 95 7.64 0.78 9.01
C ILE A 95 7.74 0.53 10.52
N TYR A 96 7.25 1.49 11.30
CA TYR A 96 7.22 1.46 12.76
C TYR A 96 5.96 0.79 13.32
N CYS A 97 4.83 0.99 12.64
CA CYS A 97 3.53 0.46 13.07
C CYS A 97 2.63 0.23 11.86
N SER A 98 1.81 -0.81 11.91
CA SER A 98 0.71 -1.06 10.99
C SER A 98 -0.46 -1.63 11.79
N ALA A 99 -1.63 -1.02 11.64
CA ALA A 99 -2.82 -1.42 12.37
C ALA A 99 -4.09 -1.24 11.53
N ASP A 100 -5.03 -2.16 11.71
CA ASP A 100 -6.32 -2.18 11.05
C ASP A 100 -7.43 -1.78 12.03
N PHE A 101 -8.33 -0.89 11.58
CA PHE A 101 -9.42 -0.33 12.38
C PHE A 101 -10.77 -0.72 11.77
N ASP A 102 -11.11 -2.01 11.87
CA ASP A 102 -12.36 -2.58 11.34
C ASP A 102 -13.62 -1.84 11.85
N HIS A 103 -13.61 -1.44 13.13
CA HIS A 103 -14.73 -0.76 13.77
C HIS A 103 -15.00 0.65 13.22
N LEU A 104 -14.03 1.25 12.54
CA LEU A 104 -14.17 2.57 11.91
C LEU A 104 -14.69 2.51 10.47
N THR A 105 -14.97 1.31 9.95
CA THR A 105 -15.54 1.15 8.60
C THR A 105 -16.78 2.04 8.42
N PRO A 106 -16.89 2.85 7.36
CA PRO A 106 -18.04 3.71 7.16
C PRO A 106 -19.31 2.88 6.97
N GLU A 107 -20.45 3.39 7.45
CA GLU A 107 -21.73 2.70 7.32
C GLU A 107 -22.11 2.43 5.86
N CYS A 108 -21.79 3.35 4.95
CA CYS A 108 -21.99 3.15 3.52
C CYS A 108 -21.21 1.95 2.97
N GLN A 109 -19.98 1.69 3.44
CA GLN A 109 -19.21 0.53 3.01
C GLN A 109 -19.79 -0.77 3.55
N ARG A 110 -20.27 -0.77 4.81
CA ARG A 110 -21.00 -1.93 5.38
C ARG A 110 -22.29 -2.22 4.62
N LEU A 111 -23.06 -1.19 4.26
CA LEU A 111 -24.29 -1.33 3.48
C LEU A 111 -23.99 -1.89 2.08
N LEU A 112 -22.94 -1.40 1.41
CA LEU A 112 -22.53 -1.92 0.10
C LEU A 112 -22.09 -3.39 0.20
N HIS A 113 -21.26 -3.73 1.18
CA HIS A 113 -20.84 -5.12 1.42
C HIS A 113 -22.03 -6.04 1.69
N THR A 114 -22.93 -5.65 2.59
CA THR A 114 -24.12 -6.43 2.96
C THR A 114 -25.06 -6.63 1.76
N ASN A 115 -25.21 -5.62 0.91
CA ASN A 115 -26.17 -5.65 -0.20
C ASN A 115 -25.60 -6.17 -1.52
N LEU A 116 -24.29 -6.12 -1.74
CA LEU A 116 -23.69 -6.54 -3.00
C LEU A 116 -22.93 -7.87 -2.85
N GLY A 117 -22.56 -8.25 -1.63
CA GLY A 117 -21.74 -9.42 -1.34
C GLY A 117 -20.30 -9.28 -1.83
N ASP A 118 -19.44 -10.21 -1.40
CA ASP A 118 -18.01 -10.22 -1.72
C ASP A 118 -17.74 -10.34 -3.22
N ASP A 119 -18.72 -10.84 -3.99
CA ASP A 119 -18.56 -11.01 -5.42
C ASP A 119 -18.53 -9.68 -6.19
N VAL A 120 -19.17 -8.65 -5.64
CA VAL A 120 -19.38 -7.36 -6.29
C VAL A 120 -18.70 -6.24 -5.50
N TYR A 121 -18.68 -6.31 -4.17
CA TYR A 121 -18.03 -5.34 -3.30
C TYR A 121 -17.08 -6.02 -2.32
N GLU A 122 -15.80 -5.73 -2.46
CA GLU A 122 -14.77 -6.23 -1.56
C GLU A 122 -14.80 -5.45 -0.24
N ASN A 123 -14.97 -6.15 0.88
CA ASN A 123 -14.96 -5.52 2.20
C ASN A 123 -13.65 -4.79 2.47
N ARG A 124 -13.72 -3.59 3.05
CA ARG A 124 -12.56 -2.72 3.28
C ARG A 124 -12.41 -2.34 4.74
N VAL A 125 -11.16 -2.12 5.14
CA VAL A 125 -10.77 -1.67 6.47
C VAL A 125 -9.91 -0.42 6.38
N LEU A 126 -10.01 0.46 7.38
CA LEU A 126 -9.05 1.54 7.55
C LEU A 126 -7.75 0.94 8.08
N ARG A 127 -6.70 0.99 7.26
CA ARG A 127 -5.34 0.65 7.64
C ARG A 127 -4.54 1.91 7.89
N VAL A 128 -3.81 1.94 9.00
CA VAL A 128 -2.91 3.03 9.36
C VAL A 128 -1.49 2.47 9.46
N ILE A 129 -0.58 3.08 8.71
CA ILE A 129 0.85 2.78 8.73
C ILE A 129 1.61 3.99 9.24
N ILE A 130 2.53 3.78 10.17
CA ILE A 130 3.49 4.79 10.61
C ILE A 130 4.87 4.36 10.12
N GLN A 131 5.56 5.21 9.39
CA GLN A 131 6.86 4.90 8.82
C GLN A 131 7.83 6.07 8.86
N LYS A 132 9.10 5.78 8.58
CA LYS A 132 10.14 6.80 8.41
C LYS A 132 9.76 7.75 7.26
N GLU A 133 10.05 9.03 7.46
CA GLU A 133 9.91 10.02 6.39
C GLU A 133 10.90 9.72 5.25
N LEU A 134 10.38 9.74 4.03
CA LEU A 134 11.14 9.64 2.79
C LEU A 134 10.85 10.87 1.91
N THR A 135 11.75 11.13 0.97
CA THR A 135 11.62 12.26 0.04
C THR A 135 11.36 11.75 -1.38
N PRO A 136 10.40 12.32 -2.13
CA PRO A 136 10.17 11.96 -3.53
C PRO A 136 11.43 12.14 -4.38
N ILE A 137 11.70 11.18 -5.27
CA ILE A 137 12.89 11.18 -6.14
C ILE A 137 13.00 12.45 -6.99
N GLU A 138 11.86 13.09 -7.30
CA GLU A 138 11.74 14.32 -8.08
C GLU A 138 12.44 15.52 -7.44
N LYS A 139 12.78 15.47 -6.15
CA LYS A 139 13.51 16.53 -5.45
C LYS A 139 15.03 16.44 -5.60
N ILE A 140 15.54 15.49 -6.40
CA ILE A 140 16.96 15.39 -6.69
C ILE A 140 17.25 16.21 -7.95
N ASP A 141 17.93 17.33 -7.76
CA ASP A 141 18.27 18.23 -8.88
C ASP A 141 19.50 17.77 -9.68
N ASP A 142 20.44 17.05 -9.04
CA ASP A 142 21.66 16.59 -9.70
C ASP A 142 21.40 15.32 -10.54
N PRO A 143 21.58 15.35 -11.88
CA PRO A 143 21.25 14.22 -12.75
C PRO A 143 22.06 12.95 -12.45
N LYS A 144 23.32 13.10 -11.98
CA LYS A 144 24.17 11.95 -11.65
C LYS A 144 23.66 11.24 -10.40
N GLN A 145 23.33 11.99 -9.36
CA GLN A 145 22.69 11.47 -8.16
C GLN A 145 21.34 10.84 -8.48
N LEU A 146 20.54 11.46 -9.34
CA LEU A 146 19.25 10.92 -9.77
C LEU A 146 19.41 9.56 -10.45
N ALA A 147 20.33 9.45 -11.43
CA ALA A 147 20.62 8.19 -12.12
C ALA A 147 21.09 7.09 -11.17
N GLU A 148 21.94 7.43 -10.20
CA GLU A 148 22.42 6.49 -9.19
C GLU A 148 21.29 6.01 -8.26
N VAL A 149 20.39 6.91 -7.85
CA VAL A 149 19.22 6.57 -7.04
C VAL A 149 18.25 5.66 -7.81
N TYR A 150 18.01 5.93 -9.09
CA TYR A 150 17.20 5.03 -9.95
C TYR A 150 17.82 3.63 -10.02
N LYS A 151 19.13 3.55 -10.28
CA LYS A 151 19.85 2.27 -10.33
C LYS A 151 19.65 1.48 -9.03
N GLN A 152 19.81 2.12 -7.87
CA GLN A 152 19.61 1.48 -6.57
C GLN A 152 18.18 0.95 -6.38
N ILE A 153 17.17 1.69 -6.84
CA ILE A 153 15.76 1.24 -6.77
C ILE A 153 15.55 -0.02 -7.62
N PHE A 154 16.07 -0.05 -8.85
CA PHE A 154 15.93 -1.23 -9.71
C PHE A 154 16.77 -2.42 -9.24
N GLU A 155 17.93 -2.18 -8.61
CA GLU A 155 18.68 -3.23 -7.92
C GLU A 155 17.92 -3.81 -6.74
N CYS A 156 17.21 -2.96 -5.97
CA CYS A 156 16.31 -3.39 -4.90
C CYS A 156 15.13 -4.19 -5.46
N TYR A 157 14.50 -3.71 -6.54
CA TYR A 157 13.41 -4.42 -7.22
C TYR A 157 13.83 -5.81 -7.71
N ARG A 158 14.97 -5.92 -8.39
CA ARG A 158 15.51 -7.21 -8.84
C ARG A 158 15.78 -8.14 -7.66
N TRP A 159 16.38 -7.62 -6.59
CA TRP A 159 16.62 -8.39 -5.38
C TRP A 159 15.32 -8.86 -4.71
N LEU A 160 14.28 -8.02 -4.68
CA LEU A 160 12.95 -8.39 -4.19
C LEU A 160 12.38 -9.58 -4.97
N TYR A 161 12.51 -9.57 -6.29
CA TYR A 161 12.03 -10.66 -7.15
C TYR A 161 12.84 -11.96 -6.97
N ASP A 162 14.16 -11.87 -7.11
CA ASP A 162 15.06 -13.04 -7.16
C ASP A 162 15.25 -13.70 -5.79
N LYS A 163 15.37 -12.88 -4.74
CA LYS A 163 15.77 -13.32 -3.40
C LYS A 163 14.64 -13.20 -2.40
N ALA A 164 13.95 -12.05 -2.40
CA ALA A 164 12.83 -11.85 -1.50
C ALA A 164 11.52 -12.43 -2.01
N ARG A 165 11.48 -13.06 -3.20
CA ARG A 165 10.29 -13.70 -3.78
C ARG A 165 9.05 -12.80 -3.72
N ILE A 166 9.22 -11.50 -3.89
CA ILE A 166 8.16 -10.47 -3.82
C ILE A 166 8.14 -9.70 -5.14
N ILE A 167 6.95 -9.54 -5.73
CA ILE A 167 6.70 -8.64 -6.85
C ILE A 167 5.95 -7.42 -6.33
N HIS A 168 6.47 -6.21 -6.58
CA HIS A 168 5.85 -4.96 -6.13
C HIS A 168 4.51 -4.64 -6.83
N ARG A 169 4.42 -4.92 -8.14
CA ARG A 169 3.28 -4.66 -9.05
C ARG A 169 2.82 -3.20 -9.21
N ASP A 170 3.34 -2.25 -8.45
CA ASP A 170 3.06 -0.81 -8.64
C ASP A 170 4.32 0.03 -8.86
N ILE A 171 5.06 -0.26 -9.92
CA ILE A 171 6.27 0.50 -10.25
C ILE A 171 5.86 1.82 -10.91
N SER A 172 6.11 2.93 -10.22
CA SER A 172 5.79 4.27 -10.69
C SER A 172 6.72 5.30 -10.03
N ILE A 173 6.92 6.44 -10.68
CA ILE A 173 7.78 7.53 -10.15
C ILE A 173 7.29 8.01 -8.78
N SER A 174 5.97 8.01 -8.53
CA SER A 174 5.39 8.39 -7.23
C SER A 174 5.80 7.46 -6.09
N ASN A 175 6.19 6.21 -6.42
CA ASN A 175 6.66 5.21 -5.47
C ASN A 175 8.19 5.17 -5.34
N PHE A 176 8.89 5.99 -6.13
CA PHE A 176 10.34 6.15 -6.06
C PHE A 176 10.69 7.27 -5.10
N MET A 177 11.33 6.87 -4.01
CA MET A 177 11.69 7.75 -2.91
C MET A 177 13.18 7.69 -2.66
N TYR A 178 13.69 8.58 -1.81
CA TYR A 178 15.03 8.48 -1.26
C TYR A 178 15.09 8.97 0.19
N HIS A 179 16.17 8.59 0.86
CA HIS A 179 16.60 9.22 2.11
C HIS A 179 18.11 9.47 2.08
N LYS A 180 18.57 10.30 3.01
CA LYS A 180 19.98 10.69 3.11
C LYS A 180 20.57 10.18 4.41
N VAL A 181 21.69 9.46 4.32
CA VAL A 181 22.46 9.00 5.49
C VAL A 181 23.91 9.43 5.29
N ASN A 182 24.44 10.22 6.22
CA ASN A 182 25.82 10.71 6.21
C ASN A 182 26.25 11.33 4.87
N GLY A 183 25.38 12.16 4.27
CA GLY A 183 25.69 12.81 2.98
C GLY A 183 25.30 11.99 1.75
N LYS A 184 25.14 10.66 1.86
CA LYS A 184 24.83 9.77 0.74
C LYS A 184 23.33 9.56 0.56
N LEU A 185 22.86 9.58 -0.68
CA LEU A 185 21.48 9.27 -1.05
C LEU A 185 21.29 7.76 -1.22
N TYR A 186 20.16 7.27 -0.74
CA TYR A 186 19.72 5.90 -0.90
C TYR A 186 18.34 5.89 -1.52
N GLY A 187 18.21 5.33 -2.71
CA GLY A 187 16.93 5.10 -3.37
C GLY A 187 16.11 4.04 -2.67
N VAL A 188 14.82 4.29 -2.47
CA VAL A 188 13.87 3.45 -1.77
C VAL A 188 12.66 3.22 -2.66
N LEU A 189 12.29 1.95 -2.84
CA LEU A 189 11.01 1.59 -3.44
C LEU A 189 9.95 1.59 -2.34
N ASN A 190 8.88 2.36 -2.48
CA ASN A 190 7.82 2.54 -1.48
C ASN A 190 6.45 2.07 -2.03
N ASP A 191 5.46 1.87 -1.15
CA ASP A 191 4.07 1.47 -1.46
C ASP A 191 3.89 0.01 -1.94
N PHE A 192 4.07 -0.94 -1.02
CA PHE A 192 3.89 -2.38 -1.28
C PHE A 192 2.43 -2.84 -1.19
N ASP A 193 1.44 -1.93 -1.19
CA ASP A 193 0.03 -2.30 -1.07
C ASP A 193 -0.46 -3.25 -2.17
N LEU A 194 0.15 -3.17 -3.36
CA LEU A 194 -0.16 -4.05 -4.48
C LEU A 194 0.79 -5.23 -4.58
N ALA A 195 1.70 -5.43 -3.64
CA ALA A 195 2.70 -6.48 -3.75
C ALA A 195 2.08 -7.90 -3.74
N LEU A 196 2.87 -8.87 -4.18
CA LEU A 196 2.52 -10.28 -4.23
C LEU A 196 3.73 -11.12 -3.82
N SER A 197 3.51 -12.13 -2.99
CA SER A 197 4.52 -13.17 -2.72
C SER A 197 4.47 -14.23 -3.81
N LEU A 198 5.64 -14.61 -4.32
CA LEU A 198 5.80 -15.68 -5.30
C LEU A 198 5.96 -17.06 -4.67
N ASP A 199 6.07 -17.12 -3.35
CA ASP A 199 6.15 -18.38 -2.60
C ASP A 199 4.75 -18.96 -2.31
N HIS A 200 3.70 -18.15 -2.48
CA HIS A 200 2.31 -18.56 -2.34
C HIS A 200 1.65 -18.60 -3.72
N GLN A 201 0.91 -19.68 -4.02
CA GLN A 201 0.14 -19.75 -5.27
C GLN A 201 -0.81 -18.54 -5.35
N PRO A 202 -0.96 -17.90 -6.52
CA PRO A 202 -1.76 -16.70 -6.66
C PRO A 202 -3.25 -17.07 -6.54
N LEU A 203 -3.80 -16.99 -5.33
CA LEU A 203 -5.21 -16.66 -5.20
C LEU A 203 -5.34 -15.27 -5.82
N SER A 204 -6.20 -15.11 -6.83
CA SER A 204 -6.46 -13.80 -7.44
C SER A 204 -6.81 -12.80 -6.33
N THR A 205 -5.89 -11.89 -5.99
CA THR A 205 -6.03 -11.07 -4.77
C THR A 205 -6.85 -9.80 -4.96
N SER A 206 -7.40 -9.56 -6.15
CA SER A 206 -8.56 -8.69 -6.36
C SER A 206 -9.16 -8.93 -7.75
N LYS A 207 -10.50 -8.87 -7.86
CA LYS A 207 -11.25 -8.89 -9.15
C LYS A 207 -11.02 -7.64 -10.03
N THR A 208 -10.01 -6.84 -9.71
CA THR A 208 -9.71 -5.55 -10.33
C THR A 208 -8.28 -5.55 -10.86
N ARG A 209 -8.09 -5.08 -12.11
CA ARG A 209 -6.77 -4.79 -12.68
C ARG A 209 -6.06 -3.78 -11.78
N THR A 210 -4.88 -4.15 -11.26
CA THR A 210 -4.12 -3.32 -10.31
C THR A 210 -2.82 -2.82 -10.92
N GLY A 211 -2.54 -1.54 -10.73
CA GLY A 211 -1.30 -0.87 -11.11
C GLY A 211 -1.58 0.56 -11.58
N THR A 212 -0.55 1.40 -11.59
CA THR A 212 -0.63 2.76 -12.12
C THR A 212 -0.71 2.70 -13.66
N LYS A 213 -1.83 3.14 -14.26
CA LYS A 213 -2.19 2.91 -15.69
C LYS A 213 -1.05 3.07 -16.72
N PRO A 214 -0.22 4.13 -16.70
CA PRO A 214 0.88 4.28 -17.65
C PRO A 214 2.01 3.24 -17.50
N TYR A 215 2.07 2.52 -16.38
CA TYR A 215 3.14 1.61 -16.00
C TYR A 215 2.66 0.15 -15.84
N MET A 216 1.39 -0.14 -16.15
CA MET A 216 0.86 -1.50 -16.13
C MET A 216 1.42 -2.32 -17.31
N ALA A 217 1.73 -3.59 -17.05
CA ALA A 217 2.12 -4.52 -18.11
C ALA A 217 1.02 -4.62 -19.17
N ILE A 218 1.40 -4.73 -20.45
CA ILE A 218 0.43 -4.78 -21.56
C ILE A 218 -0.56 -5.92 -21.39
N ASP A 219 -0.10 -7.08 -20.90
CA ASP A 219 -0.93 -8.26 -20.62
C ASP A 219 -2.00 -8.02 -19.56
N LEU A 220 -1.84 -6.98 -18.73
CA LEU A 220 -2.85 -6.53 -17.75
C LEU A 220 -3.80 -5.47 -18.33
N LEU A 221 -3.58 -5.02 -19.57
CA LEU A 221 -4.38 -4.00 -20.26
C LEU A 221 -5.23 -4.60 -21.40
N VAL A 222 -4.80 -5.71 -22.00
CA VAL A 222 -5.56 -6.42 -23.06
C VAL A 222 -6.61 -7.33 -22.42
N ASP A 223 -7.87 -7.15 -22.82
CA ASP A 223 -9.00 -8.04 -22.48
C ASP A 223 -8.92 -9.37 -23.23
#